data_AF-A0A6L5TB01-F1
#
_entry.id   AF-A0A6L5TB01-F1
#
_cell.length_a   1.000
_cell.length_b   1.000
_cell.length_c   1.000
_cell.angle_alpha   90.00
_cell.angle_beta   90.00
_cell.angle_gamma   90.00
#
_symmetry.space_group_name_H-M   'P 1'
#
loop_
_entity.id
_entity.type
_entity.pdbx_description
1 polymer ?
#
loop_
_entity_poly.entity_id
_entity_poly.type
_entity_poly.pdbx_seq_one_letter_code
_entity_poly.pdbx_strand_id
1 'polypeptide(L)' 'MITLSNKVYVDVLAEFSKDGLLIPKQMLLQMFRTMLLDNTELSDEKINELVDTFMNTVPDMLKTQLQAA' A
#
# COMPACT_ATOMS: atom_id res chain seq x y z
N MET A 1 2.61 -8.01 20.64
CA MET A 1 2.51 -8.58 19.28
C MET A 1 1.05 -8.57 18.90
N ILE A 2 0.59 -7.63 18.07
CA ILE A 2 -0.80 -7.58 17.63
C ILE A 2 -0.90 -8.42 16.36
N THR A 3 -1.48 -9.60 16.47
CA THR A 3 -1.86 -10.41 15.30
C THR A 3 -3.21 -9.91 14.79
N LEU A 4 -3.18 -9.22 13.65
CA LEU A 4 -4.39 -8.94 12.87
C LEU A 4 -4.94 -10.28 12.37
N SER A 5 -6.17 -10.62 12.76
CA SER A 5 -6.80 -11.83 12.22
C SER A 5 -7.03 -11.63 10.72
N ASN A 6 -6.99 -12.70 9.92
CA ASN A 6 -7.28 -12.64 8.48
C ASN A 6 -8.60 -11.93 8.17
N LYS A 7 -9.55 -11.94 9.10
CA LYS A 7 -10.80 -11.20 8.99
C LYS A 7 -10.59 -9.69 9.08
N VAL A 8 -9.78 -9.19 10.01
CA VAL A 8 -9.46 -7.75 10.09
C VAL A 8 -8.72 -7.28 8.85
N TYR A 9 -7.83 -8.12 8.32
CA TYR A 9 -7.17 -7.86 7.05
C TYR A 9 -8.20 -7.72 5.92
N VAL A 10 -9.10 -8.70 5.74
CA VAL A 10 -10.15 -8.66 4.72
C VAL A 10 -11.14 -7.52 4.93
N ASP A 11 -11.50 -7.21 6.17
CA ASP A 11 -12.44 -6.13 6.50
C ASP A 11 -11.83 -4.76 6.19
N VAL A 12 -10.54 -4.56 6.50
CA VAL A 12 -9.80 -3.35 6.10
C VAL A 12 -9.77 -3.20 4.58
N LEU A 13 -9.54 -4.29 3.84
CA LEU A 13 -9.55 -4.26 2.38
C LEU A 13 -10.94 -4.07 1.77
N ALA A 14 -11.96 -4.63 2.39
CA ALA A 14 -13.35 -4.43 2.00
C ALA A 14 -13.78 -2.99 2.27
N GLU A 15 -13.31 -2.38 3.36
CA GLU A 15 -13.56 -0.97 3.67
C GLU A 15 -12.86 -0.05 2.66
N PHE A 16 -11.60 -0.35 2.28
CA PHE A 16 -10.92 0.33 1.17
C PHE A 16 -11.63 0.16 -0.18
N SER A 17 -12.32 -0.96 -0.39
CA SER A 17 -13.09 -1.23 -1.62
C SER A 17 -14.50 -0.64 -1.63
N LYS A 18 -15.10 -0.34 -0.47
CA LYS A 18 -16.53 0.04 -0.34
C LYS A 18 -16.84 1.46 -0.83
N ASP A 19 -15.92 2.40 -0.63
CA ASP A 19 -16.19 3.81 -0.92
C ASP A 19 -15.88 4.23 -2.36
N GLY A 20 -15.53 3.27 -3.24
CA GLY A 20 -15.08 3.62 -4.59
C GLY A 20 -13.85 4.52 -4.57
N LEU A 21 -13.02 4.38 -3.52
CA LEU A 21 -11.68 4.96 -3.52
C LEU A 21 -10.81 4.11 -4.44
N LEU A 22 -11.12 4.14 -5.74
CA LEU A 22 -10.27 3.74 -6.84
C LEU A 22 -9.11 4.73 -6.90
N ILE A 23 -8.32 4.86 -5.84
CA ILE A 23 -7.01 5.48 -5.97
C ILE A 23 -6.26 4.50 -6.87
N PRO A 24 -5.93 4.88 -8.12
CA PRO A 24 -5.12 4.03 -8.97
C PRO A 24 -3.87 3.63 -8.19
N LYS A 25 -3.40 2.39 -8.33
CA LYS A 25 -2.18 1.90 -7.65
C LYS A 25 -1.04 2.92 -7.72
N GLN A 26 -0.90 3.60 -8.86
CA GLN A 26 0.09 4.66 -9.04
C GLN A 26 -0.11 5.85 -8.10
N MET A 27 -1.34 6.32 -7.87
CA MET A 27 -1.62 7.40 -6.94
C MET A 27 -1.40 6.98 -5.48
N LEU A 28 -1.71 5.73 -5.11
CA LEU A 28 -1.44 5.21 -3.77
C LEU A 28 0.07 5.17 -3.50
N LEU A 29 0.85 4.64 -4.45
CA LEU A 29 2.30 4.60 -4.36
C LEU A 29 2.92 6.01 -4.37
N GLN A 30 2.34 6.94 -5.13
CA GLN A 30 2.76 8.34 -5.15
C GLN A 30 2.51 9.01 -3.80
N MET A 31 1.34 8.84 -3.21
CA MET A 31 1.03 9.38 -1.87
C MET A 31 1.95 8.79 -0.80
N PHE A 32 2.20 7.48 -0.85
CA PHE A 32 3.13 6.82 0.06
C PHE A 32 4.55 7.38 -0.09
N ARG A 33 5.04 7.55 -1.33
CA ARG A 33 6.33 8.16 -1.62
C ARG A 33 6.41 9.60 -1.10
N THR A 34 5.39 10.42 -1.37
CA THR A 34 5.31 11.82 -0.90
C THR A 34 5.31 11.90 0.62
N MET A 35 4.57 11.03 1.32
CA MET A 35 4.63 10.99 2.78
C MET A 35 6.03 10.66 3.30
N LEU A 36 6.75 9.73 2.66
CA LEU A 36 8.12 9.42 3.06
C LEU A 36 9.07 10.60 2.80
N LEU A 37 8.96 11.27 1.66
CA LEU A 37 9.77 12.45 1.35
C LEU A 37 9.51 13.62 2.31
N ASP A 38 8.24 13.87 2.64
CA ASP A 38 7.85 15.03 3.45
C ASP A 38 8.14 14.81 4.95
N ASN A 39 8.17 13.55 5.41
CA ASN A 39 8.26 13.23 6.84
C ASN A 39 9.58 12.55 7.24
N THR A 40 10.47 12.26 6.28
CA THR A 40 11.75 11.60 6.56
C THR A 40 12.88 12.21 5.73
N GLU A 41 14.11 12.14 6.23
CA GLU A 41 15.32 12.55 5.49
C GLU A 41 15.91 11.40 4.67
N LEU A 42 15.08 10.45 4.23
CA LEU A 42 15.53 9.30 3.45
C LEU A 42 15.96 9.73 2.04
N SER A 43 17.03 9.11 1.54
CA SER A 43 17.40 9.25 0.13
C SER A 43 16.37 8.60 -0.78
N ASP A 44 16.25 9.08 -2.02
CA ASP A 44 15.36 8.49 -3.04
C ASP A 44 15.58 6.98 -3.22
N GLU A 45 16.82 6.51 -3.10
CA GLU A 45 17.18 5.10 -3.19
C GLU A 45 16.55 4.26 -2.07
N LYS A 46 16.57 4.76 -0.83
CA LYS A 46 15.92 4.10 0.31
C LYS A 46 14.40 4.14 0.21
N ILE A 47 13.85 5.24 -0.33
CA ILE A 47 12.42 5.37 -0.57
C ILE A 47 11.96 4.36 -1.65
N ASN A 48 12.71 4.20 -2.73
CA ASN A 48 12.42 3.20 -3.76
C ASN A 48 12.45 1.77 -3.19
N GLU A 49 13.44 1.45 -2.37
CA GLU A 49 13.55 0.14 -1.71
C GLU A 49 12.36 -0.14 -0.77
N LEU A 50 11.88 0.87 -0.03
CA LEU A 50 10.67 0.76 0.79
C LEU A 50 9.41 0.56 -0.05
N VAL A 51 9.28 1.28 -1.16
CA VAL A 51 8.15 1.14 -2.11
C VAL A 51 8.12 -0.27 -2.71
N ASP A 52 9.27 -0.80 -3.12
CA ASP A 52 9.38 -2.15 -3.67
C ASP A 52 9.11 -3.22 -2.62
N THR A 53 9.63 -3.05 -1.41
CA THR A 53 9.38 -3.95 -0.28
C THR A 53 7.89 -3.95 0.09
N PHE A 54 7.25 -2.78 0.10
CA PHE A 54 5.80 -2.66 0.29
C PHE A 54 5.05 -3.47 -0.78
N MET A 55 5.36 -3.25 -2.07
CA MET A 55 4.71 -4.00 -3.15
C MET A 55 4.94 -5.51 -3.08
N ASN A 56 6.11 -5.96 -2.64
CA ASN A 56 6.45 -7.39 -2.53
C ASN A 56 5.78 -8.08 -1.34
N THR A 57 5.58 -7.35 -0.24
CA THR A 57 4.95 -7.85 1.00
C THR A 57 3.43 -7.79 0.97
N VAL A 58 2.84 -7.01 0.05
CA VAL A 58 1.41 -7.04 -0.23
C VAL A 58 1.00 -8.45 -0.68
N PRO A 59 0.06 -9.12 -0.01
CA PRO A 59 -0.48 -10.41 -0.41
C PRO A 59 -0.97 -10.44 -1.86
N ASP A 60 -0.80 -11.58 -2.54
CA ASP A 60 -1.02 -11.68 -3.99
C ASP A 60 -2.46 -11.32 -4.42
N MET A 61 -3.45 -11.62 -3.57
CA MET A 61 -4.84 -11.21 -3.79
C MET A 61 -5.02 -9.69 -3.88
N LEU A 62 -4.19 -8.93 -3.17
CA LEU A 62 -4.15 -7.47 -3.28
C LEU A 62 -3.26 -6.98 -4.41
N LYS A 63 -2.15 -7.68 -4.71
CA LYS A 63 -1.34 -7.35 -5.89
C LYS A 63 -2.18 -7.42 -7.15
N THR A 64 -3.03 -8.44 -7.31
CA THR A 64 -3.94 -8.57 -8.44
C THR A 64 -4.95 -7.42 -8.51
N GLN A 65 -5.52 -7.00 -7.37
CA GLN A 65 -6.46 -5.86 -7.33
C GLN A 65 -5.77 -4.52 -7.62
N LEU A 66 -4.54 -4.33 -7.15
CA LEU A 66 -3.73 -3.15 -7.45
C LEU A 66 -3.18 -3.16 -8.90
N GLN A 67 -2.99 -4.33 -9.52
CA GLN A 67 -2.53 -4.45 -10.91
C GLN A 67 -3.67 -4.33 -11.93
N ALA A 68 -4.91 -4.62 -11.54
CA ALA A 68 -6.07 -4.59 -12.41
C ALA A 68 -6.74 -3.21 -12.54
N ALA A 69 -6.23 -2.19 -11.85
CA ALA A 69 -6.74 -0.81 -11.82
C ALA A 69 -5.79 0.20 -12.48
#